data_AF-A0A931TJS4-F1
#
_entry.id   AF-A0A931TJS4-F1
#
_cell.length_a   1.000
_cell.length_b   1.000
_cell.length_c   1.000
_cell.angle_alpha   90.00
_cell.angle_beta   90.00
_cell.angle_gamma   90.00
#
_symmetry.space_group_name_H-M   'P 1'
#
loop_
_entity.id
_entity.type
_entity.pdbx_description
1 polymer ?
#
loop_
_entity_poly.entity_id
_entity_poly.type
_entity_poly.pdbx_seq_one_letter_code
_entity_poly.pdbx_strand_id
1 'polypeptide(L)' 'MSPLKRAIQSRFEEVSRAELARLKKKTASLEPSARATVDAVTLEVVRGMAARTTERLEGSEGERFAPVLARLFGVREIC' A
#
# COMPACT_ATOMS: atom_id res chain seq x y z
N MET A 1 -2.80 6.77 16.16
CA MET A 1 -2.32 5.84 15.11
C MET A 1 -0.88 5.47 15.44
N SER A 2 -0.54 4.18 15.55
CA SER A 2 0.82 3.76 15.97
C SER A 2 1.88 4.21 14.95
N PRO A 3 3.14 4.44 15.38
CA PRO A 3 4.24 4.79 14.47
C PRO A 3 4.42 3.78 13.33
N LEU A 4 4.32 2.49 13.64
CA LEU A 4 4.40 1.42 12.65
C LEU A 4 3.25 1.46 11.63
N LYS A 5 2.00 1.69 12.08
CA LYS A 5 0.85 1.85 11.18
C LYS A 5 1.07 3.01 10.20
N ARG A 6 1.60 4.13 10.69
CA ARG A 6 1.97 5.28 9.82
C ARG A 6 3.05 4.92 8.83
N ALA A 7 4.12 4.26 9.27
CA ALA A 7 5.22 3.86 8.39
C ALA A 7 4.74 2.92 7.27
N ILE A 8 3.90 1.93 7.61
CA ILE A 8 3.31 1.00 6.63
C ILE A 8 2.41 1.75 5.65
N GLN A 9 1.55 2.65 6.13
CA GLN A 9 0.67 3.43 5.26
C GLN A 9 1.47 4.30 4.28
N SER A 10 2.48 5.01 4.76
CA SER A 10 3.38 5.79 3.90
C SER A 10 4.14 4.91 2.90
N ARG A 11 4.53 3.69 3.29
CA ARG A 11 5.17 2.73 2.36
C ARG A 11 4.23 2.30 1.23
N PHE A 12 2.97 2.02 1.54
CA PHE A 12 1.96 1.70 0.52
C PHE A 12 1.70 2.90 -0.42
N GLU A 13 1.63 4.12 0.10
CA GLU A 13 1.47 5.33 -0.70
C GLU A 13 2.66 5.57 -1.64
N GLU A 14 3.88 5.36 -1.16
CA GLU A 14 5.10 5.45 -1.96
C GLU A 14 5.07 4.45 -3.12
N VAL A 15 4.80 3.18 -2.82
CA VAL A 15 4.68 2.12 -3.83
C VAL A 15 3.56 2.44 -4.82
N SER A 16 2.38 2.83 -4.35
CA SER A 16 1.24 3.20 -5.22
C SER A 16 1.60 4.28 -6.23
N ARG A 17 2.27 5.35 -5.79
CA ARG A 17 2.71 6.44 -6.69
C ARG A 17 3.73 5.94 -7.72
N ALA A 18 4.69 5.13 -7.30
CA ALA A 18 5.68 4.55 -8.20
C ALA A 18 5.04 3.62 -9.23
N GLU A 19 4.11 2.76 -8.80
CA GLU A 19 3.37 1.84 -9.66
C GLU A 19 2.52 2.57 -10.70
N LEU A 20 1.73 3.56 -10.28
CA LEU A 20 0.93 4.39 -11.20
C LEU A 20 1.82 5.12 -12.21
N ALA A 21 2.96 5.66 -11.78
CA ALA A 21 3.91 6.31 -12.69
C ALA A 21 4.48 5.34 -13.74
N ARG A 22 4.77 4.08 -13.35
CA ARG A 22 5.21 3.05 -14.31
C ARG A 22 4.09 2.61 -15.24
N LEU A 23 2.87 2.45 -14.72
CA LEU A 23 1.71 2.03 -15.49
C LEU A 23 1.35 3.06 -16.55
N LYS A 24 1.42 4.36 -16.24
CA LYS A 24 1.17 5.44 -17.22
C LYS A 24 1.95 5.29 -18.53
N LYS A 25 3.18 4.77 -18.48
CA LYS A 25 3.99 4.50 -19.68
C LYS A 25 3.45 3.29 -20.47
N LYS A 26 3.00 2.25 -19.76
CA LYS A 26 2.50 1.00 -20.35
C LYS A 26 1.07 1.12 -20.87
N THR A 27 0.28 2.01 -20.31
CA THR A 27 -1.11 2.28 -20.70
C THR A 27 -1.24 3.49 -21.63
N ALA A 28 -0.13 4.01 -22.14
CA ALA A 28 -0.10 5.22 -22.96
C ALA A 28 -0.91 5.10 -24.27
N SER A 29 -1.04 3.90 -24.82
CA SER A 29 -1.83 3.62 -26.03
C SER A 29 -3.30 3.32 -25.75
N LEU A 30 -3.71 3.23 -24.47
CA LEU A 30 -5.11 3.02 -24.11
C LEU A 30 -5.90 4.32 -24.23
N GLU A 31 -7.16 4.17 -24.63
CA GLU A 31 -8.17 5.22 -24.52
C GLU A 31 -8.21 5.80 -23.10
N PRO A 32 -8.53 7.11 -22.95
CA PRO A 32 -8.54 7.77 -21.65
C PRO A 32 -9.41 7.06 -20.60
N SER A 33 -10.57 6.53 -21.00
CA SER A 33 -11.47 5.78 -20.12
C SER A 33 -10.86 4.47 -19.63
N ALA A 34 -10.22 3.70 -20.52
CA ALA A 34 -9.54 2.47 -20.16
C ALA A 34 -8.35 2.71 -19.23
N ARG A 35 -7.61 3.81 -19.45
CA ARG A 35 -6.53 4.23 -18.55
C ARG A 35 -7.03 4.59 -17.16
N ALA A 36 -8.13 5.35 -17.08
CA ALA A 36 -8.77 5.71 -15.82
C ALA A 36 -9.21 4.45 -15.03
N THR A 37 -9.73 3.43 -15.71
CA THR A 37 -10.07 2.15 -15.08
C THR A 37 -8.84 1.43 -14.51
N VAL A 38 -7.73 1.38 -15.25
CA VAL A 38 -6.48 0.77 -14.75
C VAL A 38 -5.95 1.51 -13.52
N ASP A 39 -5.98 2.85 -13.54
CA ASP A 39 -5.56 3.68 -12.41
C ASP A 39 -6.46 3.42 -11.19
N ALA A 40 -7.78 3.34 -11.39
CA ALA A 40 -8.75 3.07 -10.34
C ALA A 40 -8.55 1.69 -9.69
N VAL A 41 -8.42 0.63 -10.51
CA VAL A 41 -8.15 -0.74 -10.02
C VAL A 41 -6.83 -0.79 -9.26
N THR A 42 -5.78 -0.14 -9.77
CA THR A 42 -4.48 -0.08 -9.11
C THR A 42 -4.59 0.57 -7.73
N LEU A 43 -5.31 1.69 -7.63
CA LEU A 43 -5.55 2.37 -6.36
C LEU A 43 -6.37 1.50 -5.40
N GLU A 44 -7.40 0.82 -5.89
CA GLU A 44 -8.25 -0.07 -5.08
C GLU A 44 -7.44 -1.21 -4.48
N VAL A 45 -6.62 -1.89 -5.28
CA VAL A 45 -5.78 -3.00 -4.81
C VAL A 45 -4.81 -2.54 -3.72
N VAL A 46 -4.09 -1.44 -3.95
CA VAL A 46 -3.13 -0.92 -2.97
C VAL A 46 -3.84 -0.51 -1.68
N ARG A 47 -4.99 0.19 -1.78
CA ARG A 47 -5.79 0.58 -0.61
C ARG A 47 -6.31 -0.62 0.16
N GLY A 48 -6.79 -1.65 -0.52
CA GLY A 48 -7.26 -2.89 0.11
C GLY A 48 -6.15 -3.64 0.85
N MET A 49 -4.94 -3.69 0.27
CA MET A 49 -3.77 -4.29 0.93
C MET A 49 -3.35 -3.48 2.17
N ALA A 50 -3.33 -2.15 2.06
CA ALA A 50 -3.00 -1.27 3.18
C ALA A 50 -4.03 -1.43 4.31
N ALA A 51 -5.33 -1.37 4.00
CA ALA A 51 -6.42 -1.52 4.96
C ALA A 51 -6.30 -2.82 5.76
N ARG A 52 -6.22 -3.96 5.08
CA ARG A 52 -6.07 -5.29 5.72
C ARG A 52 -4.83 -5.38 6.60
N THR A 53 -3.71 -4.80 6.15
CA THR A 53 -2.47 -4.78 6.93
C THR A 53 -2.65 -3.95 8.21
N THR A 54 -3.29 -2.78 8.10
CA THR A 54 -3.53 -1.92 9.25
C THR A 54 -4.56 -2.49 10.22
N GLU A 55 -5.63 -3.14 9.73
CA GLU A 55 -6.60 -3.86 10.55
C GLU A 55 -5.93 -4.97 11.36
N ARG A 56 -4.98 -5.70 10.74
CA ARG A 56 -4.24 -6.77 11.42
C ARG A 56 -3.35 -6.25 12.54
N LEU A 57 -2.79 -5.05 12.41
CA LEU A 57 -2.00 -4.39 13.44
C LEU A 57 -2.87 -3.86 14.60
N GLU A 58 -4.13 -3.54 14.33
CA GLU A 58 -5.07 -3.03 15.34
C GLU A 58 -5.85 -4.15 16.04
N GLY A 59 -5.78 -5.38 15.53
CA GLY A 59 -6.40 -6.56 16.13
C GLY A 59 -5.68 -7.07 17.38
N SER A 60 -6.28 -8.06 18.05
CA SER A 60 -5.76 -8.68 19.29
C SER A 60 -4.37 -9.29 19.16
N GLU A 61 -3.98 -9.68 17.94
CA GLU A 61 -2.67 -10.26 17.62
C GLU A 61 -1.69 -9.19 17.06
N GLY A 62 -2.01 -7.90 17.18
CA GLY A 62 -1.28 -6.80 16.55
C GLY A 62 0.20 -6.77 16.94
N GLU A 63 0.52 -6.97 18.22
CA GLU A 63 1.90 -7.04 18.73
C GLU A 63 2.69 -8.21 18.13
N ARG A 64 2.04 -9.36 17.94
CA ARG A 64 2.64 -10.53 17.30
C ARG A 64 2.94 -10.28 15.82
N PHE A 65 2.05 -9.58 15.12
CA PHE A 65 2.21 -9.30 13.69
C PHE A 65 3.12 -8.09 13.39
N ALA A 66 3.28 -7.16 14.33
CA ALA A 66 4.08 -5.96 14.16
C ALA A 66 5.48 -6.21 13.57
N PRO A 67 6.34 -7.09 14.14
CA PRO A 67 7.69 -7.31 13.60
C PRO A 67 7.68 -8.02 12.25
N VAL A 68 6.70 -8.91 12.02
CA VAL A 68 6.55 -9.61 10.74
C VAL A 68 6.19 -8.64 9.64
N LEU A 69 5.21 -7.77 9.89
CA LEU A 69 4.75 -6.77 8.92
C LEU A 69 5.80 -5.68 8.70
N ALA A 70 6.52 -5.28 9.75
CA ALA A 70 7.63 -4.34 9.64
C ALA A 70 8.70 -4.87 8.68
N ARG A 71 9.12 -6.14 8.87
CA ARG A 71 10.10 -6.79 8.02
C ARG A 71 9.61 -7.04 6.59
N LEU A 72 8.36 -7.51 6.44
CA LEU A 72 7.76 -7.81 5.13
C LEU A 72 7.70 -6.56 4.23
N PHE A 73 7.34 -5.41 4.81
CA PHE A 73 7.23 -4.15 4.07
C PHE A 73 8.48 -3.28 4.15
N GLY A 74 9.53 -3.75 4.82
CA GLY A 74 10.82 -3.06 4.93
C GLY A 74 10.74 -1.73 5.67
N VAL A 75 9.81 -1.57 6.61
CA VAL A 75 9.68 -0.37 7.44
C VAL A 75 10.40 -0.59 8.77
N ARG A 76 11.10 0.43 9.28
CA ARG A 76 11.78 0.33 10.57
C ARG A 76 10.75 0.40 11.69
N GLU A 77 10.86 -0.48 12.67
CA GLU A 77 10.21 -0.29 13.97
C GLU A 77 10.81 0.98 14.58
N ILE A 78 9.99 2.01 14.76
CA ILE A 78 10.38 3.14 15.60
C ILE A 78 10.00 2.71 17.01
N CYS A 79 11.01 2.22 17.74
CA CYS A 79 10.93 1.97 19.18
C CYS A 79 10.57 3.26 19.94
#